data_AF-A0A089QZC2-F1
#
_entry.id   AF-A0A089QZC2-F1
#
_cell.length_a   1.000
_cell.length_b   1.000
_cell.length_c   1.000
_cell.angle_alpha   90.00
_cell.angle_beta   90.00
_cell.angle_gamma   90.00
#
_symmetry.space_group_name_H-M   'P 1'
#
loop_
_entity.id
_entity.type
_entity.pdbx_description
1 polymer ?
#
loop_
_entity_poly.entity_id
_entity_poly.type
_entity_poly.pdbx_seq_one_letter_code
_entity_poly.pdbx_strand_id
1 'polypeptide(L)'
;MQAQPLEWGHGPNTFEVFLEPTCPFSVKAFNKLDALLDTLGEENVTVKIRLQSQPWHLFSGVIVRCILAASTLPEGKAAAKRVMQAVADHREEFEFTDHCAGPNMQATPEQIIDRLERYSGVRVREAFAVPELQTAIKWHCKYARQNGIHVSPTFMVNGLVQADLGSGDDISVWAERIMA
;
A
#
# COMPACT_ATOMS: atom_id res chain seq x y z
N MET A 1 -7.01 -7.19 18.44
CA MET A 1 -5.90 -6.45 17.81
C MET A 1 -6.45 -5.73 16.59
N GLN A 2 -6.42 -4.40 16.56
CA GLN A 2 -7.03 -3.62 15.47
C GLN A 2 -5.93 -3.03 14.59
N ALA A 3 -6.08 -3.17 13.27
CA ALA A 3 -5.14 -2.60 12.30
C ALA A 3 -5.20 -1.07 12.38
N GLN A 4 -4.05 -0.42 12.56
CA GLN A 4 -3.97 1.03 12.52
C GLN A 4 -4.18 1.53 11.08
N PRO A 5 -4.86 2.69 10.90
CA PRO A 5 -4.99 3.32 9.59
C PRO A 5 -3.62 3.67 8.98
N LEU A 6 -3.49 3.48 7.67
CA LEU A 6 -2.30 3.87 6.90
C LEU A 6 -2.42 5.34 6.49
N GLU A 7 -2.36 6.24 7.47
CA GLU A 7 -2.59 7.68 7.28
C GLU A 7 -1.46 8.49 7.94
N TRP A 8 -0.94 9.52 7.27
CA TRP A 8 0.13 10.41 7.73
C TRP A 8 -0.25 11.87 7.51
N GLY A 9 0.17 12.75 8.41
CA GLY A 9 -0.35 14.12 8.52
C GLY A 9 -1.73 14.19 9.17
N HIS A 10 -2.22 15.41 9.34
CA HIS A 10 -3.48 15.74 10.00
C HIS A 10 -4.13 17.01 9.44
N GLY A 11 -3.67 17.48 8.28
CA GLY A 11 -4.26 18.62 7.59
C GLY A 11 -5.61 18.32 6.94
N PRO A 12 -6.37 19.38 6.62
CA PRO A 12 -7.76 19.26 6.18
C PRO A 12 -7.90 18.67 4.77
N ASN A 13 -6.90 18.85 3.89
CA ASN A 13 -6.93 18.26 2.55
C ASN A 13 -6.57 16.78 2.63
N THR A 14 -7.39 15.91 2.08
CA THR A 14 -7.09 14.47 2.02
C THR A 14 -6.52 14.09 0.67
N PHE A 15 -5.39 13.38 0.69
CA PHE A 15 -4.80 12.77 -0.49
C PHE A 15 -4.76 11.25 -0.31
N GLU A 16 -5.64 10.53 -0.99
CA GLU A 16 -5.70 9.08 -0.92
C GLU A 16 -5.05 8.45 -2.15
N VAL A 17 -4.19 7.45 -1.93
CA VAL A 17 -3.50 6.75 -3.00
C VAL A 17 -3.78 5.26 -2.88
N PHE A 18 -4.35 4.69 -3.95
CA PHE A 18 -4.71 3.29 -4.05
C PHE A 18 -3.55 2.50 -4.64
N LEU A 19 -2.85 1.72 -3.83
CA LEU A 19 -1.59 1.07 -4.17
C LEU A 19 -1.72 -0.45 -4.16
N GLU A 20 -1.25 -1.08 -5.24
CA GLU A 20 -0.95 -2.52 -5.28
C GLU A 20 0.51 -2.72 -4.87
N PRO A 21 0.81 -3.42 -3.76
CA PRO A 21 2.16 -3.50 -3.20
C PRO A 21 3.26 -3.94 -4.18
N THR A 22 2.95 -4.82 -5.15
CA THR A 22 3.95 -5.34 -6.10
C THR A 22 3.89 -4.71 -7.50
N CYS A 23 3.00 -3.74 -7.71
CA CYS A 23 2.88 -3.03 -8.98
C CYS A 23 4.00 -2.00 -9.15
N PRO A 24 4.74 -1.99 -10.28
CA PRO A 24 5.86 -1.08 -10.48
C PRO A 24 5.43 0.40 -10.44
N PHE A 25 4.25 0.73 -10.96
CA PHE A 25 3.72 2.10 -10.90
C PHE A 25 3.29 2.50 -9.48
N SER A 26 2.77 1.54 -8.70
CA SER A 26 2.41 1.78 -7.29
C SER A 26 3.66 2.00 -6.45
N VAL A 27 4.71 1.20 -6.65
CA VAL A 27 6.02 1.39 -6.01
C VAL A 27 6.59 2.78 -6.32
N LYS A 28 6.52 3.21 -7.60
CA LYS A 28 6.97 4.55 -8.00
C LYS A 28 6.21 5.66 -7.27
N ALA A 29 4.88 5.51 -7.10
CA ALA A 29 4.08 6.50 -6.37
C ALA A 29 4.36 6.46 -4.86
N PHE A 30 4.44 5.27 -4.28
CA PHE A 30 4.75 5.05 -2.86
C PHE A 30 6.04 5.75 -2.43
N ASN A 31 7.11 5.59 -3.21
CA ASN A 31 8.43 6.17 -2.91
C ASN A 31 8.47 7.71 -2.99
N LYS A 32 7.40 8.37 -3.43
CA LYS A 32 7.29 9.84 -3.49
C LYS A 32 6.46 10.43 -2.34
N LEU A 33 5.73 9.61 -1.57
CA LEU A 33 4.75 10.10 -0.59
C LEU A 33 5.40 10.85 0.58
N ASP A 34 6.60 10.44 1.01
CA ASP A 34 7.32 11.15 2.08
C ASP A 34 7.73 12.54 1.63
N ALA A 35 8.36 12.67 0.47
CA ALA A 35 8.76 13.96 -0.08
C ALA A 35 7.55 14.88 -0.32
N LEU A 36 6.41 14.32 -0.73
CA LEU A 36 5.16 15.07 -0.86
C LEU A 36 4.69 15.61 0.50
N LEU A 37 4.67 14.75 1.53
CA LEU A 37 4.23 15.13 2.88
C LEU A 37 5.18 16.17 3.49
N ASP A 38 6.49 16.02 3.30
CA ASP A 38 7.50 16.99 3.73
C ASP A 38 7.33 18.34 3.02
N THR A 39 6.96 18.33 1.73
CA THR A 39 6.76 19.54 0.92
C THR A 39 5.51 20.31 1.34
N LEU A 40 4.40 19.60 1.54
CA LEU A 40 3.12 20.21 1.89
C LEU A 40 3.00 20.52 3.39
N GLY A 41 3.66 19.75 4.24
CA GLY A 41 3.56 19.82 5.69
C GLY A 41 2.32 19.09 6.24
N GLU A 42 2.50 18.42 7.38
CA GLU A 42 1.46 17.61 8.04
C GLU A 42 0.20 18.39 8.42
N GLU A 43 0.31 19.71 8.61
CA GLU A 43 -0.82 20.61 8.94
C GLU A 43 -1.74 20.90 7.74
N ASN A 44 -1.26 20.70 6.51
CA ASN A 44 -2.00 21.06 5.30
C ASN A 44 -2.65 19.86 4.61
N VAL A 45 -2.04 18.67 4.74
CA VAL A 45 -2.50 17.45 4.08
C VAL A 45 -2.52 16.25 5.02
N THR A 46 -3.50 15.37 4.82
CA THR A 46 -3.51 14.00 5.33
C THR A 46 -3.36 13.03 4.16
N VAL A 47 -2.21 12.36 4.06
CA VAL A 47 -1.91 11.33 3.05
C VAL A 47 -2.40 9.97 3.54
N LYS A 48 -3.16 9.25 2.71
CA LYS A 48 -3.78 7.97 3.06
C LYS A 48 -3.45 6.91 2.03
N ILE A 49 -2.91 5.78 2.47
CA ILE A 49 -2.68 4.63 1.60
C ILE A 49 -3.88 3.68 1.69
N ARG A 50 -4.43 3.32 0.53
CA ARG A 50 -5.46 2.30 0.39
C ARG A 50 -4.88 1.12 -0.39
N LEU A 51 -4.90 -0.07 0.18
CA LEU A 51 -4.37 -1.27 -0.47
C LEU A 51 -5.34 -1.76 -1.56
N GLN A 52 -4.93 -1.60 -2.82
CA GLN A 52 -5.67 -2.03 -4.01
C GLN A 52 -5.12 -3.38 -4.47
N SER A 53 -5.66 -4.47 -3.91
CA SER A 53 -5.21 -5.82 -4.26
C SER A 53 -5.63 -6.20 -5.67
N GLN A 54 -4.66 -6.38 -6.58
CA GLN A 54 -4.91 -6.74 -7.97
C GLN A 54 -4.93 -8.26 -8.18
N PRO A 55 -6.00 -8.86 -8.73
CA PRO A 55 -6.11 -10.31 -8.87
C PRO A 55 -5.06 -10.96 -9.79
N TRP A 56 -4.47 -10.22 -10.72
CA TRP A 56 -3.39 -10.73 -11.59
C TRP A 56 -2.00 -10.68 -10.92
N HIS A 57 -1.86 -10.02 -9.77
CA HIS A 57 -0.67 -10.09 -8.93
C HIS A 57 -0.89 -11.23 -7.93
N LEU A 58 -0.47 -12.45 -8.28
CA LEU A 58 -1.05 -13.67 -7.70
C LEU A 58 -0.81 -13.83 -6.18
N PHE A 59 0.24 -13.21 -5.62
CA PHE A 59 0.48 -13.15 -4.17
C PHE A 59 -0.03 -11.89 -3.46
N SER A 60 -0.72 -10.98 -4.17
CA SER A 60 -1.20 -9.71 -3.62
C SER A 60 -2.01 -9.90 -2.32
N GLY A 61 -2.92 -10.88 -2.27
CA GLY A 61 -3.70 -11.15 -1.06
C GLY A 61 -2.86 -11.53 0.17
N VAL A 62 -1.77 -12.28 -0.02
CA VAL A 62 -0.83 -12.64 1.06
C VAL A 62 -0.07 -11.40 1.52
N ILE A 63 0.44 -10.61 0.58
CA ILE A 63 1.25 -9.42 0.87
C ILE A 63 0.42 -8.32 1.53
N VAL A 64 -0.78 -8.04 1.03
CA VAL A 64 -1.75 -7.10 1.63
C VAL A 64 -2.09 -7.53 3.06
N ARG A 65 -2.30 -8.82 3.30
CA ARG A 65 -2.53 -9.34 4.65
C ARG A 65 -1.31 -9.15 5.55
N CYS A 66 -0.08 -9.30 5.05
CA CYS A 66 1.14 -9.02 5.82
C CYS A 66 1.27 -7.54 6.19
N ILE A 67 0.96 -6.62 5.27
CA ILE A 67 0.99 -5.17 5.53
C ILE A 67 -0.01 -4.81 6.63
N LEU A 68 -1.24 -5.35 6.56
CA LEU A 68 -2.27 -5.11 7.57
C LEU A 68 -1.95 -5.83 8.88
N ALA A 69 -1.31 -6.99 8.86
CA ALA A 69 -0.81 -7.65 10.07
C ALA A 69 0.25 -6.75 10.74
N ALA A 70 1.19 -6.19 9.99
CA ALA A 70 2.17 -5.26 10.53
C ALA A 70 1.53 -4.01 11.15
N SER A 71 0.43 -3.49 10.57
CA SER A 71 -0.26 -2.32 11.13
C SER A 71 -0.99 -2.59 12.45
N THR A 72 -1.10 -3.85 12.87
CA THR A 72 -1.67 -4.22 14.17
C THR A 72 -0.64 -4.29 15.30
N LEU A 73 0.66 -4.29 14.95
CA LEU A 73 1.77 -4.36 15.91
C LEU A 73 1.92 -3.03 16.66
N PRO A 74 2.70 -2.97 17.76
CA PRO A 74 2.90 -1.73 18.53
C PRO A 74 3.36 -0.53 17.70
N GLU A 75 4.22 -0.76 16.71
CA GLU A 75 4.71 0.28 15.79
C GLU A 75 3.71 0.66 14.68
N GLY A 76 2.61 -0.10 14.55
CA GLY A 76 1.45 0.27 13.74
C GLY A 76 1.77 0.59 12.29
N LYS A 77 1.30 1.74 11.82
CA LYS A 77 1.51 2.20 10.44
C LYS A 77 2.99 2.30 10.05
N ALA A 78 3.90 2.53 11.00
CA ALA A 78 5.35 2.55 10.71
C ALA A 78 5.89 1.15 10.37
N ALA A 79 5.45 0.10 11.09
CA ALA A 79 5.78 -1.28 10.73
C ALA A 79 5.17 -1.67 9.37
N ALA A 80 3.92 -1.28 9.11
CA ALA A 80 3.28 -1.50 7.82
C ALA A 80 4.04 -0.82 6.67
N LYS A 81 4.52 0.41 6.87
CA LYS A 81 5.35 1.12 5.89
C LYS A 81 6.68 0.42 5.63
N ARG A 82 7.36 -0.10 6.65
CA ARG A 82 8.58 -0.91 6.46
C ARG A 82 8.31 -2.18 5.67
N VAL A 83 7.18 -2.85 5.91
CA VAL A 83 6.76 -4.00 5.10
C VAL A 83 6.53 -3.61 3.64
N MET A 84 5.81 -2.50 3.39
CA MET A 84 5.61 -2.00 2.03
C MET A 84 6.95 -1.62 1.35
N GLN A 85 7.86 -0.97 2.07
CA GLN A 85 9.19 -0.62 1.56
C GLN A 85 10.02 -1.86 1.20
N ALA A 86 10.02 -2.88 2.07
CA ALA A 86 10.71 -4.14 1.78
C ALA A 86 10.15 -4.84 0.53
N VAL A 87 8.84 -4.78 0.30
CA VAL A 87 8.23 -5.27 -0.94
C VAL A 87 8.62 -4.39 -2.13
N ALA A 88 8.64 -3.07 -1.97
CA ALA A 88 9.01 -2.13 -3.03
C ALA A 88 10.47 -2.32 -3.49
N ASP A 89 11.39 -2.45 -2.55
CA ASP A 89 12.83 -2.59 -2.82
C ASP A 89 13.17 -3.94 -3.47
N HIS A 90 12.37 -4.98 -3.19
CA HIS A 90 12.54 -6.35 -3.71
C HIS A 90 11.36 -6.80 -4.58
N ARG A 91 10.70 -5.87 -5.28
CA ARG A 91 9.41 -6.07 -5.97
C ARG A 91 9.35 -7.32 -6.82
N GLU A 92 10.40 -7.56 -7.62
CA GLU A 92 10.47 -8.71 -8.54
C GLU A 92 10.46 -10.05 -7.81
N GLU A 93 10.99 -10.12 -6.60
CA GLU A 93 10.94 -11.32 -5.78
C GLU A 93 9.55 -11.59 -5.22
N PHE A 94 8.66 -10.60 -5.18
CA PHE A 94 7.29 -10.76 -4.70
C PHE A 94 6.26 -10.90 -5.82
N GLU A 95 6.70 -10.91 -7.09
CA GLU A 95 5.81 -11.06 -8.24
C GLU A 95 6.16 -12.26 -9.15
N PHE A 96 5.24 -12.57 -10.04
CA PHE A 96 5.40 -13.55 -11.11
C PHE A 96 5.89 -12.85 -12.38
N THR A 97 6.77 -13.50 -13.13
CA THR A 97 7.15 -13.05 -14.47
C THR A 97 5.91 -13.03 -15.36
N ASP A 98 5.63 -11.88 -15.98
CA ASP A 98 4.44 -11.63 -16.80
C ASP A 98 3.13 -12.10 -16.14
N HIS A 99 3.04 -11.98 -14.81
CA HIS A 99 1.88 -12.36 -14.01
C HIS A 99 1.46 -13.84 -14.11
N CYS A 100 2.33 -14.72 -14.62
CA CYS A 100 1.96 -16.12 -14.89
C CYS A 100 3.08 -17.16 -14.73
N ALA A 101 4.34 -16.74 -14.56
CA ALA A 101 5.48 -17.65 -14.53
C ALA A 101 6.55 -17.26 -13.49
N GLY A 102 7.64 -18.01 -13.46
CA GLY A 102 8.81 -17.72 -12.63
C GLY A 102 8.86 -18.49 -11.30
N PRO A 103 9.88 -18.22 -10.46
CA PRO A 103 10.16 -19.00 -9.25
C PRO A 103 9.01 -19.04 -8.25
N ASN A 104 8.20 -17.99 -8.21
CA ASN A 104 7.07 -17.87 -7.30
C ASN A 104 5.92 -18.87 -7.60
N MET A 105 5.93 -19.54 -8.76
CA MET A 105 5.02 -20.67 -9.04
C MET A 105 5.20 -21.86 -8.09
N GLN A 106 6.36 -21.96 -7.45
CA GLN A 106 6.67 -23.02 -6.47
C GLN A 106 6.78 -22.47 -5.04
N ALA A 107 6.53 -21.17 -4.84
CA ALA A 107 6.55 -20.57 -3.53
C ALA A 107 5.21 -20.83 -2.81
N THR A 108 5.31 -21.00 -1.50
CA THR A 108 4.15 -21.09 -0.60
C THR A 108 3.88 -19.73 0.05
N PRO A 109 2.65 -19.47 0.55
CA PRO A 109 2.38 -18.28 1.35
C PRO A 109 3.36 -18.12 2.53
N GLU A 110 3.73 -19.23 3.16
CA GLU A 110 4.71 -19.31 4.24
C GLU A 110 6.09 -18.76 3.84
N GLN A 111 6.61 -19.15 2.68
CA GLN A 111 7.89 -18.66 2.17
C GLN A 111 7.84 -17.19 1.77
N ILE A 112 6.69 -16.69 1.31
CA ILE A 112 6.49 -15.25 1.03
C ILE A 112 6.50 -14.45 2.34
N ILE A 113 5.82 -14.94 3.38
CA ILE A 113 5.86 -14.35 4.73
C ILE A 113 7.30 -14.32 5.25
N ASP A 114 8.03 -15.44 5.19
CA ASP A 114 9.43 -15.50 5.63
C ASP A 114 10.35 -14.53 4.88
N ARG A 115 10.19 -14.41 3.56
CA ARG A 115 10.94 -13.44 2.75
C ARG A 115 10.64 -12.01 3.19
N LEU A 116 9.37 -11.68 3.41
CA LEU A 116 8.94 -10.36 3.85
C LEU A 116 9.42 -10.03 5.27
N GLU A 117 9.35 -10.96 6.23
CA GLU A 117 9.91 -10.76 7.57
C GLU A 117 11.43 -10.53 7.52
N ARG A 118 12.15 -11.29 6.68
CA ARG A 118 13.61 -11.14 6.51
C ARG A 118 14.00 -9.76 5.97
N TYR A 119 13.31 -9.27 4.94
CA TYR A 119 13.63 -7.96 4.34
C TYR A 119 13.16 -6.77 5.18
N SER A 120 11.99 -6.87 5.82
CA SER A 120 11.43 -5.77 6.61
C SER A 120 11.93 -5.72 8.05
N GLY A 121 12.42 -6.83 8.60
CA GLY A 121 12.68 -7.00 10.03
C GLY A 121 11.43 -7.02 10.90
N VAL A 122 10.22 -7.07 10.30
CA VAL A 122 8.94 -7.04 11.01
C VAL A 122 8.38 -8.44 11.13
N ARG A 123 8.14 -8.90 12.36
CA ARG A 123 7.50 -10.19 12.65
C ARG A 123 5.99 -10.08 12.53
N VAL A 124 5.42 -10.60 11.46
CA VAL A 124 3.99 -10.49 11.15
C VAL A 124 3.24 -11.80 11.33
N ARG A 125 3.93 -12.94 11.46
CA ARG A 125 3.32 -14.28 11.44
C ARG A 125 2.18 -14.49 12.45
N GLU A 126 2.38 -14.11 13.71
CA GLU A 126 1.35 -14.23 14.74
C GLU A 126 0.13 -13.35 14.42
N ALA A 127 0.37 -12.10 14.01
CA ALA A 127 -0.67 -11.16 13.61
C ALA A 127 -1.41 -11.60 12.33
N PHE A 128 -0.69 -12.19 11.37
CA PHE A 128 -1.22 -12.74 10.13
C PHE A 128 -2.19 -13.90 10.40
N ALA A 129 -1.94 -14.69 11.44
CA ALA A 129 -2.78 -15.83 11.81
C ALA A 129 -4.10 -15.43 12.48
N VAL A 130 -4.28 -14.17 12.90
CA VAL A 130 -5.50 -13.69 13.56
C VAL A 130 -6.68 -13.66 12.56
N PRO A 131 -7.76 -14.43 12.77
CA PRO A 131 -8.88 -14.50 11.83
C PRO A 131 -9.55 -13.15 11.56
N GLU A 132 -9.70 -12.31 12.58
CA GLU A 132 -10.37 -11.02 12.52
C GLU A 132 -9.67 -10.02 11.58
N LEU A 133 -8.39 -10.22 11.27
CA LEU A 133 -7.63 -9.39 10.34
C LEU A 133 -8.26 -9.32 8.94
N GLN A 134 -9.05 -10.34 8.57
CA GLN A 134 -9.82 -10.32 7.32
C GLN A 134 -10.76 -9.12 7.20
N THR A 135 -11.21 -8.55 8.32
CA THR A 135 -12.10 -7.37 8.33
C THR A 135 -11.39 -6.15 7.74
N ALA A 136 -10.11 -5.95 8.05
CA ALA A 136 -9.31 -4.87 7.48
C ALA A 136 -9.10 -5.05 5.96
N ILE A 137 -8.80 -6.28 5.51
CA ILE A 137 -8.68 -6.59 4.08
C ILE A 137 -10.00 -6.29 3.35
N LYS A 138 -11.11 -6.80 3.89
CA LYS A 138 -12.45 -6.57 3.33
C LYS A 138 -12.79 -5.09 3.28
N TRP A 139 -12.37 -4.31 4.28
CA TRP A 139 -12.60 -2.87 4.30
C TRP A 139 -11.89 -2.16 3.15
N HIS A 140 -10.59 -2.41 2.94
CA HIS A 140 -9.84 -1.84 1.82
C HIS A 140 -10.46 -2.23 0.47
N CYS A 141 -10.77 -3.51 0.26
CA CYS A 141 -11.40 -3.98 -0.96
C CYS A 141 -12.80 -3.37 -1.17
N LYS A 142 -13.62 -3.27 -0.12
CA LYS A 142 -14.96 -2.68 -0.20
C LYS A 142 -14.89 -1.21 -0.55
N TYR A 143 -13.99 -0.46 0.10
CA TYR A 143 -13.82 0.96 -0.14
C TYR A 143 -13.33 1.25 -1.56
N ALA A 144 -12.34 0.50 -2.04
CA ALA A 144 -11.87 0.60 -3.41
C ALA A 144 -12.97 0.29 -4.44
N ARG A 145 -13.72 -0.80 -4.23
CA ARG A 145 -14.84 -1.19 -5.12
C ARG A 145 -15.96 -0.15 -5.15
N GLN A 146 -16.32 0.41 -4.00
CA GLN A 146 -17.36 1.44 -3.90
C GLN A 146 -16.99 2.70 -4.70
N ASN A 147 -15.70 3.05 -4.74
CA ASN A 147 -15.18 4.19 -5.50
C ASN A 147 -14.77 3.84 -6.94
N GLY A 148 -15.05 2.62 -7.41
CA GLY A 148 -14.73 2.20 -8.79
C GLY A 148 -13.24 2.09 -9.09
N ILE A 149 -12.39 1.90 -8.08
CA ILE A 149 -10.94 1.84 -8.27
C ILE A 149 -10.57 0.53 -8.97
N HIS A 150 -9.95 0.68 -10.14
CA HIS A 150 -9.53 -0.44 -10.99
C HIS A 150 -8.01 -0.46 -11.17
N VAL A 151 -7.42 0.66 -11.63
CA VAL A 151 -5.98 0.76 -11.90
C VAL A 151 -5.20 1.17 -10.65
N SER A 152 -3.92 0.78 -10.60
CA SER A 152 -3.02 1.08 -9.49
C SER A 152 -1.71 1.71 -10.01
N PRO A 153 -1.30 2.91 -9.57
CA PRO A 153 -2.01 3.73 -8.58
C PRO A 153 -3.25 4.42 -9.16
N THR A 154 -4.22 4.70 -8.29
CA THR A 154 -5.25 5.72 -8.50
C THR A 154 -5.15 6.74 -7.37
N PHE A 155 -5.37 8.02 -7.68
CA PHE A 155 -5.27 9.11 -6.72
C PHE A 155 -6.65 9.72 -6.47
N MET A 156 -6.94 10.09 -5.21
CA MET A 156 -8.11 10.87 -4.83
C MET A 156 -7.68 12.09 -4.03
N VAL A 157 -8.30 13.24 -4.32
CA VAL A 157 -8.18 14.46 -3.52
C VAL A 157 -9.55 14.80 -2.97
N ASN A 158 -9.65 14.99 -1.65
CA ASN A 158 -10.89 15.36 -0.96
C ASN A 158 -12.09 14.46 -1.32
N GLY A 159 -11.84 13.16 -1.49
CA GLY A 159 -12.86 12.17 -1.81
C GLY A 159 -13.24 12.08 -3.30
N LEU A 160 -12.51 12.75 -4.20
CA LEU A 160 -12.75 12.70 -5.66
C LEU A 160 -11.55 12.13 -6.43
N VAL A 161 -11.80 11.16 -7.30
CA VAL A 161 -10.79 10.55 -8.17
C VAL A 161 -10.20 11.58 -9.13
N GLN A 162 -8.88 11.60 -9.21
CA GLN A 162 -8.09 12.46 -10.10
C GLN A 162 -7.50 11.58 -11.21
N ALA A 163 -8.27 11.38 -12.28
CA ALA A 163 -7.93 10.43 -13.36
C ALA A 163 -6.72 10.85 -14.22
N ASP A 164 -6.35 12.12 -14.15
CA ASP A 164 -5.24 12.74 -14.88
C ASP A 164 -3.91 12.71 -14.10
N LEU A 165 -3.93 12.36 -12.81
CA LEU A 165 -2.71 12.16 -12.03
C LEU A 165 -2.11 10.78 -12.27
N GLY A 166 -0.79 10.72 -12.38
CA GLY A 166 -0.01 9.50 -12.60
C GLY A 166 1.20 9.39 -11.69
N SER A 167 1.69 8.16 -11.50
CA SER A 167 2.97 7.91 -10.80
C SER A 167 4.18 8.55 -11.50
N GLY A 168 4.04 8.91 -12.78
CA GLY A 168 5.02 9.60 -13.59
C GLY A 168 5.28 11.03 -13.15
N ASP A 169 4.25 11.71 -12.63
CA ASP A 169 4.27 13.16 -12.41
C ASP A 169 5.28 13.57 -11.35
N ASP A 170 5.76 14.80 -11.45
CA ASP A 170 6.51 15.41 -10.37
C ASP A 170 5.61 15.67 -9.15
N ILE A 171 6.19 15.63 -7.95
CA ILE A 171 5.43 15.84 -6.70
C ILE A 171 4.77 17.23 -6.66
N SER A 172 5.32 18.23 -7.35
CA SER A 172 4.73 19.57 -7.47
C SER A 172 3.36 19.56 -8.15
N VAL A 173 3.15 18.69 -9.15
CA VAL A 173 1.86 18.52 -9.82
C VAL A 173 0.81 18.00 -8.83
N TRP A 174 1.20 17.03 -7.99
CA TRP A 174 0.33 16.51 -6.94
C TRP A 174 0.05 17.58 -5.88
N ALA A 175 1.07 18.31 -5.45
CA ALA A 175 0.95 19.38 -4.47
C ALA A 175 -0.01 20.48 -4.94
N GLU A 176 0.11 20.94 -6.19
CA GLU A 176 -0.81 21.91 -6.79
C GLU A 176 -2.25 21.37 -6.78
N ARG A 177 -2.45 20.10 -7.17
CA ARG A 177 -3.79 19.49 -7.16
C ARG A 177 -4.40 19.38 -5.76
N ILE A 178 -3.59 19.08 -4.75
CA ILE A 178 -4.05 18.92 -3.36
C ILE A 178 -4.45 20.26 -2.75
N MET A 179 -3.78 21.34 -3.15
CA MET A 179 -3.94 22.68 -2.58
C MET A 179 -4.90 23.60 -3.35
N ALA A 180 -5.40 23.14 -4.51
CA ALA A 180 -6.37 23.85 -5.34
C ALA A 180 -7.79 23.79 -4.73
#